data_AF-A0A2P7B4F1-F1
#
_entry.id   AF-A0A2P7B4F1-F1
#
_cell.length_a   1.000
_cell.length_b   1.000
_cell.length_c   1.000
_cell.angle_alpha   90.00
_cell.angle_beta   90.00
_cell.angle_gamma   90.00
#
_symmetry.space_group_name_H-M   'P 1'
#
loop_
_entity.id
_entity.type
_entity.pdbx_description
1 polymer ?
#
loop_
_entity_poly.entity_id
_entity_poly.type
_entity_poly.pdbx_seq_one_letter_code
_entity_poly.pdbx_strand_id
1 'polypeptide(L)'
;MGDGLHQWGADNAWNGDDNSVGLNETKLRVIISRYRSENIPIDAFTFDLDWMNWARAGIPNSQFTWNSEKFPNGANGGLKRWLDEQGVKMTAILKPRIPVDSQEGSEATKKGWWMPNTKAVADYFLPTTDMRHVDFSKPEVIKWYTDHLGSLFDSGIAGWWNDEFGSSGATDDGNETEGLDAQRGIYNWQRTNRPDTRVWSINRNFYLGSQRYAYGLWSGDIRNGFSSMAEQRNRMLGAVNAGAMQWTMDTGGFQNGSGTFAGGGTGYEDYARWMQFAICTPIFRVYGENGVQRQLWWYGTGYDAAVEAIRLRYKLIPYIYSYEHQRNRTGVGIVRPLIFDWPNDRNVRNDSQSWLFGEWLLASPVVEQGQRSKDIYLPQGTWTEWNSGKSQTGGQSIAFNTVKWESNFPLFFRPGAIVPMLREDVQYVGEKPLTELNIEVFPDTKRTSFDYYDDDGKSYDYEKGIYFLQTLSVQSKDKEVTFETAAPDPAGSFKPELEYYTVKIHVPNTAAVSINDAKLDPAANLTSLTGAAEGWIAGIDPDHGNIPVTYVRIKAGEKQKIVLTTQ
;
A
#
# COMPACT_ATOMS: atom_id res chain seq x y z
N MET A 1 1.29 10.51 8.12
CA MET A 1 1.30 9.20 7.40
C MET A 1 0.04 9.02 6.52
N GLY A 2 0.20 8.67 5.25
CA GLY A 2 -0.75 8.97 4.17
C GLY A 2 -1.85 7.96 3.83
N ASP A 3 -3.09 8.43 3.68
CA ASP A 3 -4.35 7.71 3.43
C ASP A 3 -4.37 6.69 2.25
N GLY A 4 -3.30 6.58 1.45
CA GLY A 4 -3.31 5.86 0.16
C GLY A 4 -2.60 4.50 0.09
N LEU A 5 -1.88 4.09 1.14
CA LEU A 5 -0.90 2.98 1.08
C LEU A 5 -1.33 1.73 1.82
N HIS A 6 -2.50 1.74 2.44
CA HIS A 6 -2.82 0.78 3.49
C HIS A 6 -3.74 -0.31 3.00
N GLN A 7 -4.11 -1.25 3.87
CA GLN A 7 -4.97 -2.36 3.50
C GLN A 7 -6.36 -1.87 3.11
N TRP A 8 -6.78 -2.23 1.89
CA TRP A 8 -8.13 -2.01 1.40
C TRP A 8 -8.91 -3.31 1.56
N GLY A 9 -9.92 -3.26 2.42
CA GLY A 9 -10.97 -4.27 2.46
C GLY A 9 -12.00 -3.97 1.39
N ALA A 10 -12.52 -5.01 0.77
CA ALA A 10 -13.64 -4.92 -0.13
C ALA A 10 -14.43 -6.23 -0.05
N ASP A 11 -15.73 -6.14 -0.29
CA ASP A 11 -16.64 -7.27 -0.25
C ASP A 11 -17.44 -7.33 -1.56
N ASN A 12 -18.01 -8.50 -1.82
CA ASN A 12 -18.72 -8.92 -3.02
C ASN A 12 -19.37 -7.79 -3.84
N ALA A 13 -19.05 -7.74 -5.13
CA ALA A 13 -19.66 -6.86 -6.10
C ALA A 13 -21.11 -7.28 -6.46
N TRP A 14 -22.03 -6.32 -6.39
CA TRP A 14 -23.29 -6.15 -7.13
C TRP A 14 -24.23 -7.37 -7.26
N ASN A 15 -25.48 -7.22 -6.79
CA ASN A 15 -26.50 -8.27 -6.85
C ASN A 15 -27.91 -7.80 -7.28
N GLY A 16 -28.00 -6.71 -8.06
CA GLY A 16 -29.29 -6.15 -8.49
C GLY A 16 -30.14 -5.62 -7.32
N ASP A 17 -31.46 -5.61 -7.49
CA ASP A 17 -32.45 -5.08 -6.53
C ASP A 17 -32.68 -5.98 -5.29
N ASP A 18 -32.00 -7.14 -5.18
CA ASP A 18 -32.10 -7.99 -3.99
C ASP A 18 -31.20 -7.47 -2.86
N ASN A 19 -31.82 -6.85 -1.86
CA ASN A 19 -31.15 -6.29 -0.68
C ASN A 19 -30.54 -7.35 0.26
N SER A 20 -30.83 -8.64 0.08
CA SER A 20 -30.26 -9.73 0.88
C SER A 20 -28.88 -10.20 0.38
N VAL A 21 -28.51 -9.86 -0.86
CA VAL A 21 -27.29 -10.30 -1.53
C VAL A 21 -26.36 -9.11 -1.81
N GLY A 22 -25.04 -9.35 -1.84
CA GLY A 22 -24.01 -8.30 -1.98
C GLY A 22 -23.74 -7.55 -0.68
N LEU A 23 -22.93 -6.49 -0.78
CA LEU A 23 -22.59 -5.63 0.35
C LEU A 23 -23.78 -4.73 0.73
N ASN A 24 -24.04 -4.59 2.02
CA ASN A 24 -24.94 -3.59 2.58
C ASN A 24 -24.37 -3.06 3.90
N GLU A 25 -24.99 -2.02 4.46
CA GLU A 25 -24.48 -1.35 5.67
C GLU A 25 -24.33 -2.31 6.87
N THR A 26 -25.29 -3.22 7.06
CA THR A 26 -25.24 -4.22 8.15
C THR A 26 -24.05 -5.17 7.99
N LYS A 27 -23.84 -5.72 6.78
CA LYS A 27 -22.71 -6.61 6.50
C LYS A 27 -21.38 -5.88 6.65
N LEU A 28 -21.27 -4.65 6.15
CA LEU A 28 -20.08 -3.82 6.32
C LEU A 28 -19.75 -3.62 7.80
N ARG A 29 -20.76 -3.31 8.62
CA ARG A 29 -20.56 -3.14 10.07
C ARG A 29 -20.05 -4.41 10.74
N VAL A 30 -20.56 -5.58 10.35
CA VAL A 30 -20.08 -6.88 10.86
C VAL A 30 -18.62 -7.11 10.46
N ILE A 31 -18.27 -6.86 9.20
CA ILE A 31 -16.90 -7.03 8.67
C ILE A 31 -15.93 -6.15 9.45
N ILE A 32 -16.18 -4.83 9.51
CA ILE A 32 -15.27 -3.88 10.19
C ILE A 32 -15.19 -4.16 11.69
N SER A 33 -16.32 -4.48 12.35
CA SER A 33 -16.31 -4.84 13.78
C SER A 33 -15.47 -6.08 14.04
N ARG A 34 -15.45 -7.05 13.11
CA ARG A 34 -14.61 -8.24 13.24
C ARG A 34 -13.12 -7.91 13.14
N TYR A 35 -12.71 -7.11 12.16
CA TYR A 35 -11.32 -6.62 12.05
C TYR A 35 -10.86 -5.98 13.37
N ARG A 36 -11.70 -5.12 13.95
CA ARG A 36 -11.40 -4.46 15.24
C ARG A 36 -11.35 -5.46 16.39
N SER A 37 -12.31 -6.37 16.50
CA SER A 37 -12.33 -7.37 17.59
C SER A 37 -11.16 -8.36 17.55
N GLU A 38 -10.62 -8.62 16.36
CA GLU A 38 -9.49 -9.52 16.15
C GLU A 38 -8.13 -8.78 16.13
N ASN A 39 -8.11 -7.46 16.39
CA ASN A 39 -6.93 -6.59 16.32
C ASN A 39 -6.17 -6.74 14.99
N ILE A 40 -6.92 -6.74 13.89
CA ILE A 40 -6.39 -6.80 12.53
C ILE A 40 -6.42 -5.39 11.95
N PRO A 41 -5.27 -4.86 11.51
CA PRO A 41 -5.22 -3.52 10.94
C PRO A 41 -6.07 -3.37 9.67
N ILE A 42 -6.77 -2.25 9.50
CA ILE A 42 -7.48 -1.86 8.28
C ILE A 42 -7.72 -0.34 8.28
N ASP A 43 -7.41 0.33 7.16
CA ASP A 43 -7.51 1.79 7.00
C ASP A 43 -8.61 2.21 6.04
N ALA A 44 -8.97 1.39 5.06
CA ALA A 44 -9.94 1.77 4.03
C ALA A 44 -10.83 0.60 3.62
N PHE A 45 -12.06 0.96 3.22
CA PHE A 45 -12.99 0.03 2.59
C PHE A 45 -13.44 0.57 1.24
N THR A 46 -13.32 -0.25 0.18
CA THR A 46 -13.81 0.08 -1.17
C THR A 46 -15.20 -0.47 -1.39
N PHE A 47 -16.10 0.41 -1.80
CA PHE A 47 -17.45 0.05 -2.20
C PHE A 47 -17.48 -0.17 -3.73
N ASP A 48 -17.89 -1.36 -4.16
CA ASP A 48 -18.34 -1.60 -5.54
C ASP A 48 -19.80 -1.09 -5.71
N LEU A 49 -20.44 -1.36 -6.85
CA LEU A 49 -21.68 -0.75 -7.33
C LEU A 49 -22.86 -0.78 -6.34
N ASP A 50 -22.87 -1.66 -5.33
CA ASP A 50 -23.92 -1.72 -4.31
C ASP A 50 -24.13 -0.37 -3.60
N TRP A 51 -23.11 0.49 -3.51
CA TRP A 51 -23.25 1.79 -2.85
C TRP A 51 -24.19 2.73 -3.59
N MET A 52 -24.33 2.58 -4.92
CA MET A 52 -25.07 3.49 -5.79
C MET A 52 -26.34 2.86 -6.36
N ASN A 53 -27.27 3.69 -6.85
CA ASN A 53 -28.41 3.22 -7.64
C ASN A 53 -27.98 2.90 -9.08
N TRP A 54 -27.00 2.02 -9.30
CA TRP A 54 -26.42 1.74 -10.64
C TRP A 54 -27.50 1.55 -11.71
N ALA A 55 -27.57 2.49 -12.67
CA ALA A 55 -28.52 2.51 -13.79
C ALA A 55 -30.01 2.23 -13.44
N ARG A 56 -30.44 2.54 -12.21
CA ARG A 56 -31.82 2.33 -11.76
C ARG A 56 -32.77 3.31 -12.46
N ALA A 57 -33.72 2.75 -13.21
CA ALA A 57 -34.71 3.52 -13.96
C ALA A 57 -35.51 4.47 -13.04
N GLY A 58 -35.72 5.70 -13.50
CA GLY A 58 -36.49 6.71 -12.77
C GLY A 58 -35.71 7.50 -11.69
N ILE A 59 -34.42 7.18 -11.48
CA ILE A 59 -33.53 7.95 -10.60
C ILE A 59 -32.54 8.74 -11.47
N PRO A 60 -32.60 10.08 -11.52
CA PRO A 60 -31.64 10.86 -12.28
C PRO A 60 -30.20 10.71 -11.74
N ASN A 61 -29.22 10.63 -12.64
CA ASN A 61 -27.79 10.53 -12.28
C ASN A 61 -27.50 9.38 -11.30
N SER A 62 -28.17 8.25 -11.52
CA SER A 62 -28.30 7.19 -10.53
C SER A 62 -26.94 6.61 -10.09
N GLN A 63 -25.92 6.63 -10.95
CA GLN A 63 -24.55 6.23 -10.66
C GLN A 63 -23.79 7.15 -9.66
N PHE A 64 -24.37 8.29 -9.29
CA PHE A 64 -23.81 9.21 -8.29
C PHE A 64 -24.70 9.36 -7.05
N THR A 65 -25.70 8.49 -6.90
CA THR A 65 -26.66 8.58 -5.79
C THR A 65 -26.56 7.34 -4.92
N TRP A 66 -26.49 7.55 -3.60
CA TRP A 66 -26.52 6.45 -2.64
C TRP A 66 -27.76 5.57 -2.82
N ASN A 67 -27.57 4.26 -2.83
CA ASN A 67 -28.65 3.30 -2.66
C ASN A 67 -29.09 3.30 -1.18
N SER A 68 -30.16 4.04 -0.87
CA SER A 68 -30.66 4.16 0.50
C SER A 68 -31.28 2.88 1.06
N GLU A 69 -31.58 1.89 0.22
CA GLU A 69 -32.08 0.59 0.68
C GLU A 69 -30.92 -0.26 1.25
N LYS A 70 -29.76 -0.24 0.60
CA LYS A 70 -28.55 -0.94 1.08
C LYS A 70 -27.75 -0.15 2.11
N PHE A 71 -27.72 1.18 1.97
CA PHE A 71 -26.94 2.11 2.78
C PHE A 71 -27.81 3.27 3.28
N PRO A 72 -28.76 3.00 4.19
CA PRO A 72 -29.70 4.01 4.69
C PRO A 72 -29.02 5.22 5.37
N ASN A 73 -27.80 5.04 5.90
CA ASN A 73 -27.03 6.12 6.51
C ASN A 73 -25.90 6.66 5.62
N GLY A 74 -25.84 6.26 4.34
CA GLY A 74 -24.83 6.75 3.40
C GLY A 74 -24.98 8.24 3.13
N ALA A 75 -26.11 8.65 2.54
CA ALA A 75 -26.33 10.03 2.09
C ALA A 75 -26.29 11.09 3.22
N ASN A 76 -26.66 10.72 4.45
CA ASN A 76 -26.66 11.64 5.60
C ASN A 76 -25.33 11.67 6.39
N GLY A 77 -24.32 10.95 5.90
CA GLY A 77 -22.99 10.84 6.53
C GLY A 77 -22.96 10.04 7.84
N GLY A 78 -24.04 9.35 8.21
CA GLY A 78 -24.08 8.49 9.40
C GLY A 78 -23.15 7.28 9.28
N LEU A 79 -23.03 6.71 8.08
CA LEU A 79 -22.06 5.65 7.81
C LEU A 79 -20.62 6.18 7.92
N LYS A 80 -20.34 7.36 7.35
CA LYS A 80 -19.04 8.02 7.47
C LYS A 80 -18.63 8.22 8.92
N ARG A 81 -19.49 8.83 9.74
CA ARG A 81 -19.19 9.07 11.16
C ARG A 81 -18.83 7.78 11.89
N TRP A 82 -19.58 6.71 11.64
CA TRP A 82 -19.28 5.42 12.25
C TRP A 82 -17.95 4.83 11.78
N LEU A 83 -17.64 4.88 10.47
CA LEU A 83 -16.36 4.39 9.95
C LEU A 83 -15.17 5.23 10.43
N ASP A 84 -15.32 6.56 10.53
CA ASP A 84 -14.30 7.46 11.09
C ASP A 84 -13.98 7.10 12.54
N GLU A 85 -14.99 6.77 13.37
CA GLU A 85 -14.78 6.29 14.74
C GLU A 85 -14.00 4.97 14.79
N GLN A 86 -14.07 4.17 13.72
CA GLN A 86 -13.27 2.96 13.58
C GLN A 86 -11.92 3.23 12.90
N GLY A 87 -11.60 4.46 12.49
CA GLY A 87 -10.39 4.77 11.73
C GLY A 87 -10.40 4.26 10.29
N VAL A 88 -11.57 3.97 9.70
CA VAL A 88 -11.72 3.42 8.34
C VAL A 88 -12.21 4.49 7.37
N LYS A 89 -11.53 4.66 6.24
CA LYS A 89 -11.86 5.58 5.15
C LYS A 89 -12.75 4.91 4.11
N MET A 90 -13.61 5.69 3.46
CA MET A 90 -14.49 5.20 2.38
C MET A 90 -13.94 5.58 1.01
N THR A 91 -13.91 4.60 0.12
CA THR A 91 -13.62 4.81 -1.30
C THR A 91 -14.63 4.08 -2.15
N ALA A 92 -14.91 4.56 -3.35
CA ALA A 92 -16.01 4.01 -4.12
C ALA A 92 -15.67 3.90 -5.60
N ILE A 93 -16.25 2.86 -6.22
CA ILE A 93 -16.18 2.67 -7.66
C ILE A 93 -16.91 3.81 -8.39
N LEU A 94 -16.30 4.22 -9.49
CA LEU A 94 -16.81 5.16 -10.48
C LEU A 94 -16.69 4.51 -11.86
N LYS A 95 -17.59 4.88 -12.77
CA LYS A 95 -17.65 4.33 -14.13
C LYS A 95 -17.78 5.45 -15.17
N PRO A 96 -17.27 5.26 -16.40
CA PRO A 96 -17.32 6.26 -17.47
C PRO A 96 -18.58 6.18 -18.34
N ARG A 97 -19.53 5.29 -18.05
CA ARG A 97 -20.70 5.02 -18.89
C ARG A 97 -22.02 5.26 -18.17
N ILE A 98 -23.03 5.62 -18.96
CA ILE A 98 -24.39 5.91 -18.51
C ILE A 98 -25.42 5.20 -19.42
N PRO A 99 -26.65 4.95 -18.93
CA PRO A 99 -27.71 4.39 -19.76
C PRO A 99 -28.04 5.32 -20.93
N VAL A 100 -28.24 4.75 -22.11
CA VAL A 100 -28.57 5.54 -23.32
C VAL A 100 -29.98 6.13 -23.22
N ASP A 101 -30.92 5.36 -22.68
CA ASP A 101 -32.34 5.71 -22.61
C ASP A 101 -32.74 6.50 -21.34
N SER A 102 -31.77 6.91 -20.52
CA SER A 102 -32.03 7.73 -19.35
C SER A 102 -32.10 9.23 -19.67
N GLN A 103 -32.43 10.04 -18.65
CA GLN A 103 -32.43 11.49 -18.76
C GLN A 103 -31.04 12.02 -19.15
N GLU A 104 -29.99 11.54 -18.48
CA GLU A 104 -28.60 11.88 -18.76
C GLU A 104 -28.13 11.34 -20.12
N GLY A 105 -28.58 10.15 -20.56
CA GLY A 105 -28.30 9.64 -21.90
C GLY A 105 -28.94 10.49 -23.01
N SER A 106 -30.16 10.95 -22.79
CA SER A 106 -30.83 11.91 -23.68
C SER A 106 -30.10 13.25 -23.76
N GLU A 107 -29.57 13.74 -22.62
CA GLU A 107 -28.76 14.95 -22.57
C GLU A 107 -27.42 14.78 -23.29
N ALA A 108 -26.72 13.67 -23.03
CA ALA A 108 -25.46 13.33 -23.68
C ALA A 108 -25.61 13.23 -25.21
N THR A 109 -26.73 12.67 -25.69
CA THR A 109 -27.06 12.63 -27.12
C THR A 109 -27.26 14.03 -27.70
N LYS A 110 -28.07 14.88 -27.03
CA LYS A 110 -28.33 16.25 -27.49
C LYS A 110 -27.08 17.12 -27.52
N LYS A 111 -26.18 16.94 -26.55
CA LYS A 111 -24.96 17.74 -26.39
C LYS A 111 -23.72 17.14 -27.06
N GLY A 112 -23.83 15.95 -27.66
CA GLY A 112 -22.71 15.27 -28.32
C GLY A 112 -21.61 14.86 -27.34
N TRP A 113 -21.99 14.36 -26.17
CA TRP A 113 -21.07 13.94 -25.09
C TRP A 113 -20.60 12.51 -25.19
N TRP A 114 -21.12 11.72 -26.12
CA TRP A 114 -20.68 10.34 -26.28
C TRP A 114 -19.24 10.26 -26.76
N MET A 115 -18.48 9.33 -26.17
CA MET A 115 -17.14 9.00 -26.64
C MET A 115 -17.19 8.63 -28.13
N PRO A 116 -16.35 9.23 -28.99
CA PRO A 116 -16.31 8.92 -30.41
C PRO A 116 -16.11 7.43 -30.67
N ASN A 117 -16.71 6.92 -31.75
CA ASN A 117 -16.63 5.52 -32.22
C ASN A 117 -17.15 4.44 -31.26
N THR A 118 -17.46 4.77 -30.00
CA THR A 118 -18.08 3.82 -29.06
C THR A 118 -19.52 3.53 -29.47
N LYS A 119 -19.95 2.28 -29.25
CA LYS A 119 -21.35 1.85 -29.43
C LYS A 119 -22.03 1.72 -28.07
N ALA A 120 -23.36 1.79 -28.09
CA ALA A 120 -24.15 1.32 -26.97
C ALA A 120 -23.94 -0.19 -26.81
N VAL A 121 -23.72 -0.65 -25.58
CA VAL A 121 -23.51 -2.07 -25.26
C VAL A 121 -24.39 -2.40 -24.06
N ALA A 122 -25.07 -3.54 -24.13
CA ALA A 122 -25.82 -4.06 -22.99
C ALA A 122 -24.92 -4.23 -21.77
N ASP A 123 -25.35 -3.71 -20.63
CA ASP A 123 -24.58 -3.79 -19.39
C ASP A 123 -24.50 -5.24 -18.90
N TYR A 124 -23.34 -5.65 -18.43
CA TYR A 124 -23.16 -7.03 -17.95
C TYR A 124 -23.89 -7.29 -16.63
N PHE A 125 -24.12 -6.24 -15.82
CA PHE A 125 -24.93 -6.33 -14.63
C PHE A 125 -26.42 -6.21 -14.96
N LEU A 126 -26.79 -5.28 -15.83
CA LEU A 126 -28.17 -5.09 -16.30
C LEU A 126 -28.29 -5.38 -17.81
N PRO A 127 -28.42 -6.65 -18.25
CA PRO A 127 -28.40 -7.02 -19.67
C PRO A 127 -29.48 -6.38 -20.54
N THR A 128 -30.52 -5.81 -19.92
CA THR A 128 -31.60 -5.10 -20.60
C THR A 128 -31.34 -3.60 -20.73
N THR A 129 -30.24 -3.09 -20.20
CA THR A 129 -29.88 -1.67 -20.18
C THR A 129 -28.69 -1.45 -21.09
N ASP A 130 -28.90 -0.72 -22.18
CA ASP A 130 -27.82 -0.29 -23.06
C ASP A 130 -27.07 0.89 -22.44
N MET A 131 -25.76 0.74 -22.28
CA MET A 131 -24.86 1.74 -21.71
C MET A 131 -23.89 2.26 -22.76
N ARG A 132 -23.45 3.53 -22.62
CA ARG A 132 -22.43 4.11 -23.50
C ARG A 132 -21.50 5.06 -22.73
N HIS A 133 -20.24 5.08 -23.13
CA HIS A 133 -19.20 5.92 -22.54
C HIS A 133 -19.41 7.40 -22.89
N VAL A 134 -19.16 8.28 -21.93
CA VAL A 134 -19.07 9.73 -22.16
C VAL A 134 -17.62 10.15 -22.44
N ASP A 135 -17.45 11.24 -23.18
CA ASP A 135 -16.15 11.71 -23.67
C ASP A 135 -15.47 12.65 -22.66
N PHE A 136 -14.54 12.12 -21.87
CA PHE A 136 -13.76 12.90 -20.90
C PHE A 136 -12.73 13.85 -21.53
N SER A 137 -12.55 13.84 -22.86
CA SER A 137 -11.77 14.91 -23.52
C SER A 137 -12.52 16.25 -23.53
N LYS A 138 -13.84 16.24 -23.29
CA LYS A 138 -14.70 17.43 -23.27
C LYS A 138 -14.76 18.06 -21.88
N PRO A 139 -14.39 19.35 -21.72
CA PRO A 139 -14.46 20.05 -20.42
C PRO A 139 -15.85 20.05 -19.80
N GLU A 140 -16.92 20.11 -20.60
CA GLU A 140 -18.29 20.08 -20.14
C GLU A 140 -18.72 18.72 -19.56
N VAL A 141 -18.16 17.62 -20.08
CA VAL A 141 -18.37 16.27 -19.53
C VAL A 141 -17.64 16.12 -18.20
N ILE A 142 -16.38 16.56 -18.13
CA ILE A 142 -15.63 16.60 -16.86
C ILE A 142 -16.39 17.41 -15.81
N LYS A 143 -16.89 18.60 -16.19
CA LYS A 143 -17.66 19.45 -15.28
C LYS A 143 -18.92 18.74 -14.78
N TRP A 144 -19.75 18.22 -15.69
CA TRP A 144 -20.96 17.47 -15.33
C TRP A 144 -20.66 16.30 -14.40
N TYR A 145 -19.61 15.53 -14.69
CA TYR A 145 -19.21 14.38 -13.88
C TYR A 145 -18.78 14.82 -12.47
N THR A 146 -17.90 15.83 -12.38
CA THR A 146 -17.33 16.30 -11.12
C THR A 146 -18.32 17.10 -10.25
N ASP A 147 -19.35 17.73 -10.84
CA ASP A 147 -20.41 18.42 -10.10
C ASP A 147 -21.15 17.48 -9.12
N HIS A 148 -21.18 16.17 -9.40
CA HIS A 148 -21.81 15.16 -8.55
C HIS A 148 -20.91 14.63 -7.43
N LEU A 149 -19.59 14.83 -7.52
CA LEU A 149 -18.64 14.28 -6.54
C LEU A 149 -18.68 15.03 -5.21
N GLY A 150 -19.18 16.27 -5.19
CA GLY A 150 -19.27 17.10 -3.97
C GLY A 150 -20.09 16.44 -2.87
N SER A 151 -21.32 16.02 -3.18
CA SER A 151 -22.18 15.35 -2.21
C SER A 151 -21.62 14.00 -1.76
N LEU A 152 -20.94 13.27 -2.66
CA LEU A 152 -20.31 11.99 -2.32
C LEU A 152 -19.16 12.21 -1.33
N PHE A 153 -18.31 13.20 -1.60
CA PHE A 153 -17.22 13.58 -0.70
C PHE A 153 -17.73 14.02 0.66
N ASP A 154 -18.75 14.87 0.69
CA ASP A 154 -19.33 15.38 1.94
C ASP A 154 -20.02 14.27 2.75
N SER A 155 -20.59 13.29 2.05
CA SER A 155 -21.12 12.06 2.67
C SER A 155 -20.03 11.05 3.05
N GLY A 156 -18.77 11.28 2.66
CA GLY A 156 -17.56 10.64 3.18
C GLY A 156 -16.73 9.80 2.20
N ILE A 157 -17.14 9.66 0.94
CA ILE A 157 -16.35 8.96 -0.09
C ILE A 157 -15.21 9.89 -0.53
N ALA A 158 -13.98 9.58 -0.11
CA ALA A 158 -12.83 10.47 -0.30
C ALA A 158 -11.74 9.90 -1.24
N GLY A 159 -11.93 8.68 -1.76
CA GLY A 159 -11.05 8.06 -2.75
C GLY A 159 -11.83 7.38 -3.86
N TRP A 160 -11.24 7.39 -5.06
CA TRP A 160 -11.95 7.09 -6.31
C TRP A 160 -11.38 5.84 -6.97
N TRP A 161 -12.19 4.79 -7.07
CA TRP A 161 -11.86 3.63 -7.89
C TRP A 161 -12.45 3.83 -9.29
N ASN A 162 -11.63 4.32 -10.21
CA ASN A 162 -12.04 4.58 -11.58
C ASN A 162 -11.93 3.29 -12.40
N ASP A 163 -13.03 2.56 -12.50
CA ASP A 163 -13.07 1.31 -13.23
C ASP A 163 -13.56 1.49 -14.67
N GLU A 164 -13.00 0.70 -15.59
CA GLU A 164 -13.33 0.65 -17.02
C GLU A 164 -13.13 1.93 -17.83
N PHE A 165 -12.48 2.96 -17.27
CA PHE A 165 -12.03 4.12 -18.04
C PHE A 165 -10.91 3.69 -19.00
N GLY A 166 -11.22 3.52 -20.29
CA GLY A 166 -10.30 3.11 -21.35
C GLY A 166 -10.07 1.60 -21.49
N SER A 167 -10.93 0.72 -20.95
CA SER A 167 -10.74 -0.73 -21.07
C SER A 167 -12.01 -1.57 -21.21
N SER A 168 -13.11 -1.00 -21.69
CA SER A 168 -14.31 -1.80 -21.96
C SER A 168 -14.31 -2.25 -23.42
N GLY A 169 -15.08 -3.28 -23.77
CA GLY A 169 -15.30 -3.66 -25.18
C GLY A 169 -15.90 -2.54 -26.06
N ALA A 170 -16.19 -1.36 -25.47
CA ALA A 170 -16.57 -0.15 -26.18
C ALA A 170 -15.38 0.76 -26.56
N THR A 171 -14.16 0.56 -26.02
CA THR A 171 -12.99 1.46 -26.16
C THR A 171 -11.86 0.95 -27.06
N ASP A 172 -11.99 -0.24 -27.67
CA ASP A 172 -11.00 -0.75 -28.67
C ASP A 172 -10.86 0.16 -29.91
N ASP A 173 -11.71 1.20 -30.02
CA ASP A 173 -11.78 2.16 -31.14
C ASP A 173 -11.15 3.55 -30.86
N GLY A 174 -10.20 3.68 -29.91
CA GLY A 174 -9.12 4.68 -30.05
C GLY A 174 -9.06 5.89 -29.11
N ASN A 175 -9.44 5.79 -27.83
CA ASN A 175 -9.07 6.79 -26.81
C ASN A 175 -8.28 6.18 -25.64
N GLU A 176 -6.97 6.05 -25.83
CA GLU A 176 -6.02 5.58 -24.81
C GLU A 176 -5.84 6.55 -23.61
N THR A 177 -6.40 7.76 -23.68
CA THR A 177 -6.27 8.78 -22.62
C THR A 177 -7.55 9.00 -21.81
N GLU A 178 -8.63 8.23 -22.03
CA GLU A 178 -9.89 8.40 -21.29
C GLU A 178 -9.67 8.39 -19.76
N GLY A 179 -8.94 7.41 -19.23
CA GLY A 179 -8.63 7.32 -17.79
C GLY A 179 -7.78 8.49 -17.29
N LEU A 180 -6.78 8.92 -18.09
CA LEU A 180 -5.96 10.09 -17.78
C LEU A 180 -6.81 11.37 -17.72
N ASP A 181 -7.68 11.59 -18.72
CA ASP A 181 -8.49 12.80 -18.83
C ASP A 181 -9.54 12.88 -17.72
N ALA A 182 -10.19 11.75 -17.41
CA ALA A 182 -11.13 11.64 -16.31
C ALA A 182 -10.46 11.91 -14.96
N GLN A 183 -9.38 11.19 -14.63
CA GLN A 183 -8.71 11.35 -13.34
C GLN A 183 -8.05 12.73 -13.21
N ARG A 184 -7.57 13.35 -14.29
CA ARG A 184 -7.13 14.76 -14.27
C ARG A 184 -8.28 15.69 -13.88
N GLY A 185 -9.48 15.47 -14.42
CA GLY A 185 -10.68 16.22 -14.08
C GLY A 185 -11.03 16.09 -12.59
N ILE A 186 -11.11 14.85 -12.09
CA ILE A 186 -11.40 14.53 -10.69
C ILE A 186 -10.35 15.15 -9.75
N TYR A 187 -9.07 14.98 -10.08
CA TYR A 187 -7.96 15.54 -9.32
C TYR A 187 -8.03 17.07 -9.20
N ASN A 188 -8.22 17.76 -10.32
CA ASN A 188 -8.29 19.22 -10.35
C ASN A 188 -9.51 19.73 -9.57
N TRP A 189 -10.66 19.05 -9.71
CA TRP A 189 -11.86 19.37 -8.96
C TRP A 189 -11.64 19.22 -7.46
N GLN A 190 -11.09 18.10 -6.99
CA GLN A 190 -10.88 17.86 -5.56
C GLN A 190 -9.81 18.79 -4.99
N ARG A 191 -8.68 19.00 -5.69
CA ARG A 191 -7.66 20.01 -5.32
C ARG A 191 -8.25 21.40 -5.11
N THR A 192 -9.22 21.78 -5.94
CA THR A 192 -9.86 23.11 -5.89
C THR A 192 -10.89 23.18 -4.77
N ASN A 193 -11.72 22.16 -4.62
CA ASN A 193 -12.91 22.20 -3.76
C ASN A 193 -12.68 21.60 -2.36
N ARG A 194 -11.65 20.77 -2.19
CA ARG A 194 -11.30 20.05 -0.96
C ARG A 194 -9.76 20.07 -0.76
N PRO A 195 -9.14 21.26 -0.69
CA PRO A 195 -7.67 21.41 -0.70
C PRO A 195 -6.96 20.77 0.51
N ASP A 196 -7.68 20.55 1.61
CA ASP A 196 -7.15 20.01 2.86
C ASP A 196 -7.09 18.47 2.88
N THR A 197 -7.43 17.81 1.76
CA THR A 197 -7.41 16.35 1.62
C THR A 197 -6.74 15.94 0.30
N ARG A 198 -5.68 15.13 0.40
CA ARG A 198 -4.98 14.53 -0.74
C ARG A 198 -5.94 13.69 -1.56
N VAL A 199 -5.83 13.81 -2.88
CA VAL A 199 -6.55 12.96 -3.82
C VAL A 199 -5.96 11.56 -3.78
N TRP A 200 -6.82 10.55 -3.79
CA TRP A 200 -6.45 9.16 -4.00
C TRP A 200 -7.29 8.55 -5.12
N SER A 201 -6.66 7.79 -6.00
CA SER A 201 -7.39 6.96 -6.98
C SER A 201 -6.66 5.66 -7.31
N ILE A 202 -7.44 4.66 -7.71
CA ILE A 202 -6.97 3.47 -8.43
C ILE A 202 -7.68 3.35 -9.78
N ASN A 203 -6.94 2.90 -10.78
CA ASN A 203 -7.35 2.91 -12.18
C ASN A 203 -6.84 1.63 -12.86
N ARG A 204 -7.46 1.23 -13.97
CA ARG A 204 -7.17 -0.04 -14.65
C ARG A 204 -6.12 0.02 -15.77
N ASN A 205 -5.82 1.22 -16.25
CA ASN A 205 -4.85 1.47 -17.31
C ASN A 205 -3.88 2.58 -16.89
N PHE A 206 -2.81 2.79 -17.64
CA PHE A 206 -1.85 3.84 -17.35
C PHE A 206 -1.31 4.44 -18.65
N TYR A 207 -1.33 5.77 -18.72
CA TYR A 207 -0.71 6.53 -19.79
C TYR A 207 0.39 7.43 -19.23
N LEU A 208 1.40 7.76 -20.05
CA LEU A 208 2.50 8.60 -19.61
C LEU A 208 1.99 9.96 -19.14
N GLY A 209 2.27 10.31 -17.89
CA GLY A 209 1.83 11.54 -17.26
C GLY A 209 0.63 11.39 -16.32
N SER A 210 -0.04 10.23 -16.30
CA SER A 210 -1.12 9.93 -15.35
C SER A 210 -0.70 10.13 -13.89
N GLN A 211 0.55 9.81 -13.54
CA GLN A 211 1.08 9.94 -12.18
C GLN A 211 1.02 11.37 -11.60
N ARG A 212 0.85 12.41 -12.42
CA ARG A 212 0.65 13.80 -11.96
C ARG A 212 -0.68 14.01 -11.23
N TYR A 213 -1.64 13.11 -11.40
CA TYR A 213 -3.02 13.29 -10.96
C TYR A 213 -3.45 12.26 -9.90
N ALA A 214 -2.52 11.87 -9.01
CA ALA A 214 -2.75 10.89 -7.93
C ALA A 214 -3.33 9.57 -8.44
N TYR A 215 -2.54 8.88 -9.27
CA TYR A 215 -3.01 7.80 -10.13
C TYR A 215 -2.35 6.47 -9.77
N GLY A 216 -3.05 5.63 -8.99
CA GLY A 216 -2.67 4.24 -8.77
C GLY A 216 -3.12 3.34 -9.91
N LEU A 217 -2.30 2.38 -10.29
CA LEU A 217 -2.61 1.36 -11.30
C LEU A 217 -2.89 0.02 -10.61
N TRP A 218 -3.98 -0.64 -10.99
CA TRP A 218 -4.26 -2.02 -10.63
C TRP A 218 -4.21 -2.93 -11.87
N SER A 219 -3.83 -4.20 -11.67
CA SER A 219 -3.57 -5.17 -12.74
C SER A 219 -4.80 -5.69 -13.50
N GLY A 220 -6.01 -5.27 -13.15
CA GLY A 220 -7.25 -5.78 -13.76
C GLY A 220 -7.79 -7.05 -13.11
N ASP A 221 -8.83 -7.61 -13.74
CA ASP A 221 -9.57 -8.80 -13.32
C ASP A 221 -8.73 -10.08 -13.46
N ILE A 222 -7.78 -10.28 -12.55
CA ILE A 222 -6.90 -11.44 -12.55
C ILE A 222 -7.60 -12.68 -11.97
N ARG A 223 -7.26 -13.88 -12.43
CA ARG A 223 -7.78 -15.12 -11.83
C ARG A 223 -7.08 -15.43 -10.52
N ASN A 224 -7.70 -16.22 -9.65
CA ASN A 224 -7.03 -16.80 -8.49
C ASN A 224 -6.04 -17.93 -8.88
N GLY A 225 -5.17 -18.32 -7.95
CA GLY A 225 -4.19 -19.40 -8.09
C GLY A 225 -2.76 -18.96 -8.42
N PHE A 226 -1.81 -19.80 -8.00
CA PHE A 226 -0.37 -19.56 -8.03
C PHE A 226 0.20 -19.08 -9.37
N SER A 227 -0.29 -19.61 -10.49
CA SER A 227 0.15 -19.17 -11.84
C SER A 227 -0.19 -17.70 -12.11
N SER A 228 -1.42 -17.29 -11.77
CA SER A 228 -1.86 -15.89 -11.91
C SER A 228 -1.10 -14.98 -10.96
N MET A 229 -0.88 -15.41 -9.71
CA MET A 229 -0.04 -14.71 -8.75
C MET A 229 1.40 -14.55 -9.27
N ALA A 230 1.98 -15.60 -9.89
CA ALA A 230 3.34 -15.57 -10.38
C ALA A 230 3.55 -14.50 -11.47
N GLU A 231 2.58 -14.36 -12.38
CA GLU A 231 2.61 -13.35 -13.45
C GLU A 231 2.54 -11.91 -12.93
N GLN A 232 2.02 -11.69 -11.72
CA GLN A 232 1.92 -10.34 -11.16
C GLN A 232 3.28 -9.69 -10.92
N ARG A 233 4.35 -10.46 -10.73
CA ARG A 233 5.70 -9.88 -10.63
C ARG A 233 6.13 -9.21 -11.94
N ASN A 234 5.88 -9.87 -13.08
CA ASN A 234 6.15 -9.30 -14.40
C ASN A 234 5.29 -8.05 -14.65
N ARG A 235 3.99 -8.12 -14.30
CA ARG A 235 3.06 -6.99 -14.44
C ARG A 235 3.50 -5.78 -13.62
N MET A 236 3.84 -5.98 -12.35
CA MET A 236 4.29 -4.92 -11.46
C MET A 236 5.59 -4.29 -11.93
N LEU A 237 6.63 -5.08 -12.19
CA LEU A 237 7.94 -4.54 -12.57
C LEU A 237 7.92 -3.90 -13.97
N GLY A 238 7.11 -4.43 -14.89
CA GLY A 238 6.84 -3.79 -16.18
C GLY A 238 6.15 -2.43 -16.03
N ALA A 239 5.13 -2.34 -15.18
CA ALA A 239 4.44 -1.08 -14.86
C ALA A 239 5.39 -0.05 -14.20
N VAL A 240 6.20 -0.49 -13.24
CA VAL A 240 7.22 0.34 -12.56
C VAL A 240 8.24 0.87 -13.56
N ASN A 241 8.74 0.04 -14.48
CA ASN A 241 9.64 0.47 -15.55
C ASN A 241 9.00 1.50 -16.50
N ALA A 242 7.68 1.49 -16.65
CA ALA A 242 6.92 2.48 -17.43
C ALA A 242 6.56 3.76 -16.62
N GLY A 243 6.97 3.86 -15.36
CA GLY A 243 6.70 5.02 -14.49
C GLY A 243 5.44 4.92 -13.65
N ALA A 244 4.69 3.82 -13.71
CA ALA A 244 3.52 3.55 -12.87
C ALA A 244 3.96 3.03 -11.48
N MET A 245 4.63 3.89 -10.72
CA MET A 245 5.26 3.57 -9.42
C MET A 245 4.26 3.26 -8.30
N GLN A 246 2.99 3.60 -8.51
CA GLN A 246 1.90 3.28 -7.61
C GLN A 246 1.09 2.16 -8.25
N TRP A 247 1.42 0.92 -7.88
CA TRP A 247 0.86 -0.29 -8.46
C TRP A 247 0.24 -1.19 -7.39
N THR A 248 -0.80 -1.92 -7.77
CA THR A 248 -1.38 -3.01 -6.97
C THR A 248 -1.97 -4.10 -7.86
N MET A 249 -2.39 -5.17 -7.22
CA MET A 249 -3.18 -6.27 -7.77
C MET A 249 -4.33 -6.59 -6.83
N ASP A 250 -5.26 -7.41 -7.30
CA ASP A 250 -6.31 -7.99 -6.46
C ASP A 250 -5.75 -9.21 -5.73
N THR A 251 -5.22 -8.99 -4.53
CA THR A 251 -4.60 -10.04 -3.71
C THR A 251 -5.62 -11.15 -3.40
N GLY A 252 -5.23 -12.40 -3.70
CA GLY A 252 -6.12 -13.57 -3.69
C GLY A 252 -6.83 -13.85 -5.01
N GLY A 253 -6.66 -12.99 -6.02
CA GLY A 253 -7.30 -13.06 -7.34
C GLY A 253 -8.67 -12.38 -7.37
N PHE A 254 -9.11 -11.87 -8.52
CA PHE A 254 -10.47 -11.35 -8.70
C PHE A 254 -11.46 -12.49 -9.04
N GLN A 255 -11.18 -13.22 -10.11
CA GLN A 255 -12.02 -14.31 -10.63
C GLN A 255 -11.70 -15.68 -10.02
N ASN A 256 -12.70 -16.55 -9.93
CA ASN A 256 -12.44 -17.97 -9.66
C ASN A 256 -11.59 -18.59 -10.79
N GLY A 257 -10.58 -19.38 -10.40
CA GLY A 257 -9.61 -20.03 -11.27
C GLY A 257 -9.25 -21.43 -10.78
N SER A 258 -8.12 -21.97 -11.26
CA SER A 258 -7.64 -23.30 -10.85
C SER A 258 -7.19 -23.28 -9.37
N GLY A 259 -7.76 -24.18 -8.55
CA GLY A 259 -7.51 -24.21 -7.10
C GLY A 259 -8.64 -23.58 -6.26
N THR A 260 -9.76 -23.22 -6.90
CA THR A 260 -10.93 -22.68 -6.20
C THR A 260 -11.59 -23.73 -5.30
N PHE A 261 -11.82 -23.42 -4.02
CA PHE A 261 -12.55 -24.31 -3.11
C PHE A 261 -14.04 -24.40 -3.45
N ALA A 262 -14.70 -25.47 -3.01
CA ALA A 262 -16.16 -25.60 -3.06
C ALA A 262 -16.78 -24.51 -2.15
N GLY A 263 -17.10 -23.35 -2.73
CA GLY A 263 -17.47 -22.13 -2.01
C GLY A 263 -16.88 -20.84 -2.60
N GLY A 264 -15.98 -20.92 -3.58
CA GLY A 264 -15.28 -19.76 -4.16
C GLY A 264 -13.98 -19.42 -3.42
N GLY A 265 -13.11 -18.63 -4.05
CA GLY A 265 -11.85 -18.15 -3.45
C GLY A 265 -10.65 -19.07 -3.64
N THR A 266 -9.48 -18.62 -3.23
CA THR A 266 -8.20 -19.33 -3.49
C THR A 266 -7.81 -20.32 -2.38
N GLY A 267 -6.88 -21.23 -2.68
CA GLY A 267 -6.29 -22.17 -1.71
C GLY A 267 -5.74 -21.47 -0.46
N TYR A 268 -5.78 -22.09 0.72
CA TYR A 268 -5.27 -21.47 1.97
C TYR A 268 -3.80 -21.05 1.86
N GLU A 269 -2.97 -21.89 1.25
CA GLU A 269 -1.56 -21.59 0.98
C GLU A 269 -1.42 -20.45 -0.05
N ASP A 270 -2.19 -20.48 -1.14
CA ASP A 270 -2.14 -19.45 -2.18
C ASP A 270 -2.50 -18.08 -1.60
N TYR A 271 -3.58 -17.99 -0.83
CA TYR A 271 -3.98 -16.74 -0.18
C TYR A 271 -2.89 -16.21 0.74
N ALA A 272 -2.35 -17.04 1.63
CA ALA A 272 -1.27 -16.64 2.52
C ALA A 272 -0.03 -16.15 1.77
N ARG A 273 0.41 -16.88 0.74
CA ARG A 273 1.54 -16.48 -0.09
C ARG A 273 1.27 -15.19 -0.85
N TRP A 274 0.04 -14.99 -1.31
CA TRP A 274 -0.37 -13.76 -1.98
C TRP A 274 -0.38 -12.56 -1.04
N MET A 275 -0.84 -12.74 0.20
CA MET A 275 -0.78 -11.71 1.23
C MET A 275 0.66 -11.33 1.54
N GLN A 276 1.55 -12.31 1.70
CA GLN A 276 2.98 -12.06 1.91
C GLN A 276 3.65 -11.37 0.71
N PHE A 277 3.27 -11.69 -0.52
CA PHE A 277 3.68 -10.93 -1.70
C PHE A 277 3.18 -9.49 -1.57
N ALA A 278 1.88 -9.29 -1.43
CA ALA A 278 1.22 -8.00 -1.56
C ALA A 278 1.69 -6.94 -0.53
N ILE A 279 2.21 -7.35 0.62
CA ILE A 279 2.78 -6.39 1.58
C ILE A 279 4.06 -5.73 1.08
N CYS A 280 4.74 -6.32 0.09
CA CYS A 280 5.92 -5.78 -0.59
C CYS A 280 5.58 -5.12 -1.94
N THR A 281 4.31 -4.73 -2.18
CA THR A 281 3.87 -3.93 -3.33
C THR A 281 3.52 -2.49 -2.90
N PRO A 282 3.51 -1.49 -3.82
CA PRO A 282 3.29 -0.09 -3.44
C PRO A 282 1.96 0.14 -2.73
N ILE A 283 0.86 -0.35 -3.29
CA ILE A 283 -0.48 -0.33 -2.70
C ILE A 283 -0.86 -1.77 -2.36
N PHE A 284 -1.55 -1.99 -1.24
CA PHE A 284 -1.94 -3.31 -0.74
C PHE A 284 -3.45 -3.41 -0.59
N ARG A 285 -4.10 -4.20 -1.45
CA ARG A 285 -5.54 -4.44 -1.38
C ARG A 285 -5.86 -5.93 -1.52
N VAL A 286 -7.00 -6.33 -0.97
CA VAL A 286 -7.67 -7.57 -1.36
C VAL A 286 -8.91 -7.22 -2.18
N TYR A 287 -9.22 -8.02 -3.20
CA TYR A 287 -10.43 -7.84 -4.00
C TYR A 287 -10.87 -9.13 -4.67
N GLY A 288 -12.16 -9.25 -4.99
CA GLY A 288 -12.79 -10.44 -5.53
C GLY A 288 -14.10 -10.10 -6.23
N GLU A 289 -14.48 -10.92 -7.21
CA GLU A 289 -15.79 -10.82 -7.85
C GLU A 289 -16.92 -11.31 -6.93
N ASN A 290 -18.16 -11.25 -7.41
CA ASN A 290 -19.30 -11.74 -6.67
C ASN A 290 -19.19 -13.25 -6.35
N GLY A 291 -19.49 -13.62 -5.10
CA GLY A 291 -19.39 -14.99 -4.63
C GLY A 291 -17.98 -15.41 -4.20
N VAL A 292 -17.04 -14.46 -4.16
CA VAL A 292 -15.63 -14.72 -3.87
C VAL A 292 -15.19 -13.92 -2.64
N GLN A 293 -15.12 -14.60 -1.49
CA GLN A 293 -14.79 -13.97 -0.21
C GLN A 293 -13.30 -13.62 -0.12
N ARG A 294 -12.94 -12.47 0.46
CA ARG A 294 -11.55 -12.02 0.60
C ARG A 294 -11.15 -11.62 2.01
N GLN A 295 -12.09 -11.68 2.95
CA GLN A 295 -11.80 -11.46 4.36
C GLN A 295 -11.05 -12.67 4.92
N LEU A 296 -10.09 -12.39 5.80
CA LEU A 296 -9.03 -13.32 6.21
C LEU A 296 -9.58 -14.60 6.84
N TRP A 297 -10.66 -14.49 7.61
CA TRP A 297 -11.27 -15.59 8.35
C TRP A 297 -11.88 -16.71 7.50
N TRP A 298 -11.97 -16.51 6.18
CA TRP A 298 -12.39 -17.55 5.25
C TRP A 298 -11.24 -18.51 4.86
N TYR A 299 -9.99 -18.20 5.23
CA TYR A 299 -8.80 -18.86 4.68
C TYR A 299 -8.12 -19.86 5.63
N GLY A 300 -8.81 -20.34 6.67
CA GLY A 300 -8.37 -21.45 7.50
C GLY A 300 -6.91 -21.32 7.95
N THR A 301 -6.06 -22.27 7.55
CA THR A 301 -4.62 -22.30 7.92
C THR A 301 -3.80 -21.15 7.33
N GLY A 302 -4.32 -20.42 6.33
CA GLY A 302 -3.69 -19.22 5.79
C GLY A 302 -3.96 -17.94 6.58
N TYR A 303 -4.88 -17.98 7.56
CA TYR A 303 -5.30 -16.80 8.33
C TYR A 303 -4.14 -16.15 9.10
N ASP A 304 -3.39 -16.91 9.90
CA ASP A 304 -2.33 -16.36 10.76
C ASP A 304 -1.22 -15.71 9.92
N ALA A 305 -0.81 -16.37 8.85
CA ALA A 305 0.19 -15.85 7.91
C ALA A 305 -0.23 -14.53 7.26
N ALA A 306 -1.53 -14.41 6.94
CA ALA A 306 -2.08 -13.20 6.36
C ALA A 306 -2.17 -12.06 7.38
N VAL A 307 -2.54 -12.33 8.63
CA VAL A 307 -2.56 -11.35 9.72
C VAL A 307 -1.14 -10.85 10.02
N GLU A 308 -0.15 -11.74 10.11
CA GLU A 308 1.23 -11.36 10.34
C GLU A 308 1.81 -10.55 9.18
N ALA A 309 1.47 -10.87 7.93
CA ALA A 309 1.84 -10.05 6.79
C ALA A 309 1.26 -8.62 6.92
N ILE A 310 -0.02 -8.48 7.26
CA ILE A 310 -0.65 -7.18 7.47
C ILE A 310 0.08 -6.40 8.56
N ARG A 311 0.33 -7.01 9.73
CA ARG A 311 1.05 -6.37 10.84
C ARG A 311 2.43 -5.91 10.43
N LEU A 312 3.18 -6.74 9.69
CA LEU A 312 4.49 -6.35 9.17
C LEU A 312 4.39 -5.11 8.27
N ARG A 313 3.42 -5.05 7.36
CA ARG A 313 3.23 -3.84 6.53
C ARG A 313 2.96 -2.60 7.36
N TYR A 314 2.14 -2.71 8.42
CA TYR A 314 1.86 -1.59 9.31
C TYR A 314 3.09 -1.15 10.10
N LYS A 315 3.88 -2.11 10.61
CA LYS A 315 5.18 -1.80 11.23
C LYS A 315 6.10 -1.05 10.28
N LEU A 316 6.07 -1.35 8.99
CA LEU A 316 6.88 -0.69 7.97
C LEU A 316 6.33 0.67 7.48
N ILE A 317 5.21 1.19 8.00
CA ILE A 317 4.66 2.46 7.50
C ILE A 317 5.67 3.62 7.52
N PRO A 318 6.47 3.86 8.58
CA PRO A 318 7.47 4.93 8.58
C PRO A 318 8.49 4.80 7.44
N TYR A 319 8.94 3.57 7.16
CA TYR A 319 9.78 3.24 6.02
C TYR A 319 9.05 3.51 4.69
N ILE A 320 7.84 2.96 4.54
CA ILE A 320 7.04 3.08 3.31
C ILE A 320 6.73 4.54 2.99
N TYR A 321 6.36 5.32 4.01
CA TYR A 321 5.96 6.70 3.87
C TYR A 321 7.11 7.62 3.48
N SER A 322 8.33 7.29 3.91
CA SER A 322 9.52 8.00 3.44
C SER A 322 9.78 7.79 1.94
N TYR A 323 9.47 6.59 1.40
CA TYR A 323 9.53 6.36 -0.05
C TYR A 323 8.40 7.04 -0.84
N GLU A 324 7.27 7.35 -0.21
CA GLU A 324 6.25 8.20 -0.85
C GLU A 324 6.75 9.61 -1.09
N HIS A 325 7.45 10.17 -0.09
CA HIS A 325 8.15 11.44 -0.25
C HIS A 325 9.24 11.34 -1.34
N GLN A 326 10.09 10.30 -1.31
CA GLN A 326 11.10 10.08 -2.35
C GLN A 326 10.47 10.00 -3.74
N ARG A 327 9.33 9.31 -3.90
CA ARG A 327 8.60 9.25 -5.18
C ARG A 327 8.17 10.63 -5.63
N ASN A 328 7.61 11.44 -4.73
CA ASN A 328 7.22 12.82 -5.07
C ASN A 328 8.41 13.62 -5.61
N ARG A 329 9.59 13.47 -4.99
CA ARG A 329 10.80 14.23 -5.34
C ARG A 329 11.52 13.74 -6.58
N THR A 330 11.59 12.43 -6.78
CA THR A 330 12.47 11.79 -7.78
C THR A 330 11.73 11.06 -8.88
N GLY A 331 10.44 10.79 -8.68
CA GLY A 331 9.64 9.93 -9.55
C GLY A 331 9.86 8.43 -9.33
N VAL A 332 10.76 8.00 -8.44
CA VAL A 332 11.01 6.57 -8.14
C VAL A 332 10.32 6.17 -6.85
N GLY A 333 9.47 5.14 -6.93
CA GLY A 333 8.70 4.63 -5.80
C GLY A 333 9.43 3.60 -4.94
N ILE A 334 8.66 2.98 -4.04
CA ILE A 334 9.16 1.96 -3.12
C ILE A 334 9.53 0.66 -3.81
N VAL A 335 8.83 0.22 -4.87
CA VAL A 335 9.26 -0.98 -5.60
C VAL A 335 10.31 -0.60 -6.63
N ARG A 336 11.46 -1.29 -6.58
CA ARG A 336 12.60 -1.06 -7.46
C ARG A 336 13.06 -2.39 -8.07
N PRO A 337 12.95 -2.58 -9.39
CA PRO A 337 13.57 -3.70 -10.08
C PRO A 337 15.08 -3.72 -9.78
N LEU A 338 15.66 -4.90 -9.57
CA LEU A 338 17.08 -5.03 -9.21
C LEU A 338 18.02 -4.36 -10.24
N ILE A 339 17.61 -4.28 -11.51
CA ILE A 339 18.39 -3.62 -12.56
C ILE A 339 18.62 -2.12 -12.30
N PHE A 340 17.82 -1.46 -11.47
CA PHE A 340 18.03 -0.05 -11.10
C PHE A 340 19.33 0.15 -10.32
N ASP A 341 19.63 -0.78 -9.40
CA ASP A 341 20.78 -0.72 -8.52
C ASP A 341 22.00 -1.49 -9.09
N TRP A 342 21.77 -2.50 -9.93
CA TRP A 342 22.82 -3.32 -10.54
C TRP A 342 22.73 -3.38 -12.08
N PRO A 343 22.82 -2.24 -12.80
CA PRO A 343 22.63 -2.17 -14.27
C PRO A 343 23.60 -3.03 -15.09
N ASN A 344 24.77 -3.32 -14.53
CA ASN A 344 25.83 -4.10 -15.18
C ASN A 344 25.80 -5.60 -14.83
N ASP A 345 24.99 -6.00 -13.86
CA ASP A 345 24.85 -7.40 -13.48
C ASP A 345 23.89 -8.09 -14.45
N ARG A 346 24.41 -9.09 -15.17
CA ARG A 346 23.63 -9.80 -16.20
C ARG A 346 22.53 -10.68 -15.59
N ASN A 347 22.68 -11.09 -14.33
CA ASN A 347 21.72 -11.97 -13.66
C ASN A 347 20.40 -11.26 -13.36
N VAL A 348 20.43 -9.93 -13.19
CA VAL A 348 19.24 -9.14 -12.81
C VAL A 348 18.55 -8.40 -13.97
N ARG A 349 19.11 -8.48 -15.19
CA ARG A 349 18.58 -7.75 -16.37
C ARG A 349 17.12 -8.04 -16.69
N ASN A 350 16.67 -9.27 -16.42
CA ASN A 350 15.30 -9.69 -16.63
C ASN A 350 14.81 -10.49 -15.41
N ASP A 351 15.36 -10.20 -14.22
CA ASP A 351 14.90 -10.84 -13.00
C ASP A 351 13.58 -10.19 -12.57
N SER A 352 12.53 -10.99 -12.63
CA SER A 352 11.23 -10.66 -12.09
C SER A 352 10.83 -11.53 -10.91
N GLN A 353 11.75 -12.34 -10.37
CA GLN A 353 11.51 -13.16 -9.19
C GLN A 353 11.69 -12.37 -7.89
N SER A 354 12.54 -11.35 -7.93
CA SER A 354 12.90 -10.53 -6.78
C SER A 354 12.94 -9.04 -7.12
N TRP A 355 12.74 -8.18 -6.13
CA TRP A 355 12.88 -6.73 -6.25
C TRP A 355 13.30 -6.13 -4.92
N LEU A 356 13.78 -4.88 -4.93
CA LEU A 356 13.91 -4.13 -3.69
C LEU A 356 12.57 -3.48 -3.33
N PHE A 357 12.16 -3.65 -2.08
CA PHE A 357 11.11 -2.89 -1.43
C PHE A 357 11.77 -1.78 -0.60
N GLY A 358 11.72 -0.56 -1.12
CA GLY A 358 12.60 0.55 -0.84
C GLY A 358 14.02 0.25 -1.33
N GLU A 359 15.03 0.77 -0.65
CA GLU A 359 16.44 0.54 -0.97
C GLU A 359 17.08 -0.56 -0.10
N TRP A 360 16.41 -0.94 1.00
CA TRP A 360 17.03 -1.69 2.10
C TRP A 360 16.46 -3.09 2.33
N LEU A 361 15.34 -3.44 1.69
CA LEU A 361 14.75 -4.78 1.78
C LEU A 361 14.67 -5.41 0.39
N LEU A 362 15.16 -6.64 0.22
CA LEU A 362 14.93 -7.45 -0.99
C LEU A 362 13.81 -8.45 -0.71
N ALA A 363 12.75 -8.40 -1.51
CA ALA A 363 11.62 -9.31 -1.44
C ALA A 363 11.66 -10.30 -2.60
N SER A 364 11.36 -11.58 -2.32
CA SER A 364 11.32 -12.64 -3.34
C SER A 364 10.17 -13.63 -3.07
N PRO A 365 8.91 -13.26 -3.35
CA PRO A 365 7.75 -14.08 -2.98
C PRO A 365 7.74 -15.51 -3.50
N VAL A 366 7.25 -16.43 -2.67
CA VAL A 366 6.97 -17.82 -3.05
C VAL A 366 5.67 -17.86 -3.83
N VAL A 367 5.71 -18.40 -5.05
CA VAL A 367 4.57 -18.38 -5.99
C VAL A 367 4.31 -19.73 -6.65
N GLU A 368 4.78 -20.79 -6.03
CA GLU A 368 4.53 -22.15 -6.46
C GLU A 368 3.92 -22.92 -5.29
N GLN A 369 2.88 -23.70 -5.58
CA GLN A 369 2.18 -24.48 -4.57
C GLN A 369 3.11 -25.54 -3.97
N GLY A 370 3.16 -25.62 -2.64
CA GLY A 370 3.95 -26.61 -1.92
C GLY A 370 5.45 -26.46 -2.13
N GLN A 371 5.94 -25.31 -2.61
CA GLN A 371 7.36 -25.08 -2.82
C GLN A 371 8.08 -25.18 -1.46
N ARG A 372 9.09 -26.08 -1.38
CA ARG A 372 9.84 -26.36 -0.14
C ARG A 372 11.23 -25.71 -0.10
N SER A 373 11.73 -25.32 -1.26
CA SER A 373 12.95 -24.55 -1.42
C SER A 373 12.78 -23.61 -2.60
N LYS A 374 13.32 -22.39 -2.49
CA LYS A 374 13.35 -21.42 -3.59
C LYS A 374 14.79 -20.98 -3.84
N ASP A 375 15.22 -21.01 -5.10
CA ASP A 375 16.50 -20.43 -5.52
C ASP A 375 16.33 -18.92 -5.67
N ILE A 376 17.14 -18.15 -4.94
CA ILE A 376 17.05 -16.68 -4.91
C ILE A 376 18.41 -16.10 -5.25
N TYR A 377 18.48 -15.36 -6.36
CA TYR A 377 19.67 -14.59 -6.68
C TYR A 377 19.78 -13.39 -5.75
N LEU A 378 20.88 -13.30 -5.01
CA LEU A 378 21.23 -12.13 -4.23
C LEU A 378 22.32 -11.36 -4.96
N PRO A 379 22.13 -10.07 -5.31
CA PRO A 379 23.19 -9.25 -5.88
C PRO A 379 24.39 -9.09 -4.94
N GLN A 380 25.51 -8.59 -5.46
CA GLN A 380 26.74 -8.38 -4.67
C GLN A 380 26.48 -7.62 -3.35
N GLY A 381 27.00 -8.16 -2.24
CA GLY A 381 26.81 -7.64 -0.88
C GLY A 381 26.67 -8.76 0.16
N THR A 382 26.58 -8.39 1.44
CA THR A 382 26.29 -9.34 2.53
C THR A 382 24.88 -9.09 3.03
N TRP A 383 23.96 -9.96 2.67
CA TRP A 383 22.53 -9.84 2.97
C TRP A 383 22.21 -10.55 4.28
N THR A 384 21.23 -10.04 5.02
CA THR A 384 20.74 -10.69 6.25
C THR A 384 19.29 -11.13 6.05
N GLU A 385 19.02 -12.42 6.20
CA GLU A 385 17.67 -12.96 6.13
C GLU A 385 16.78 -12.40 7.24
N TRP A 386 15.59 -11.91 6.88
CA TRP A 386 14.66 -11.24 7.80
C TRP A 386 14.27 -12.11 9.01
N ASN A 387 13.84 -13.35 8.77
CA ASN A 387 13.29 -14.20 9.82
C ASN A 387 14.36 -14.89 10.67
N SER A 388 15.45 -15.34 10.04
CA SER A 388 16.47 -16.15 10.70
C SER A 388 17.68 -15.34 11.19
N GLY A 389 17.84 -14.11 10.69
CA GLY A 389 19.02 -13.30 10.91
C GLY A 389 20.29 -13.87 10.26
N LYS A 390 20.17 -14.94 9.46
CA LYS A 390 21.30 -15.58 8.80
C LYS A 390 21.90 -14.66 7.75
N SER A 391 23.21 -14.48 7.83
CA SER A 391 23.97 -13.77 6.82
C SER A 391 24.21 -14.63 5.57
N GLN A 392 24.08 -14.02 4.40
CA GLN A 392 24.19 -14.65 3.09
C GLN A 392 25.08 -13.79 2.19
N THR A 393 26.15 -14.39 1.65
CA THR A 393 27.02 -13.71 0.68
C THR A 393 26.31 -13.65 -0.67
N GLY A 394 26.16 -12.44 -1.21
CA GLY A 394 25.57 -12.19 -2.51
C GLY A 394 26.53 -12.41 -3.68
N GLY A 395 26.09 -12.02 -4.88
CA GLY A 395 26.74 -12.36 -6.15
C GLY A 395 26.44 -13.79 -6.62
N GLN A 396 25.49 -14.48 -5.99
CA GLN A 396 25.15 -15.87 -6.24
C GLN A 396 23.68 -16.15 -5.90
N SER A 397 23.19 -17.29 -6.38
CA SER A 397 21.90 -17.82 -5.93
C SER A 397 22.06 -18.61 -4.64
N ILE A 398 21.13 -18.42 -3.71
CA ILE A 398 21.02 -19.20 -2.48
C ILE A 398 19.75 -20.07 -2.51
N ALA A 399 19.79 -21.21 -1.83
CA ALA A 399 18.61 -22.01 -1.56
C ALA A 399 17.94 -21.54 -0.27
N PHE A 400 16.73 -20.97 -0.38
CA PHE A 400 15.93 -20.52 0.74
C PHE A 400 14.88 -21.57 1.13
N ASN A 401 14.80 -21.92 2.42
CA ASN A 401 13.87 -22.93 2.92
C ASN A 401 12.47 -22.35 3.12
N THR A 402 11.49 -22.84 2.37
CA THR A 402 10.11 -22.35 2.36
C THR A 402 9.12 -23.29 3.05
N VAL A 403 9.59 -24.33 3.75
CA VAL A 403 8.74 -25.37 4.36
C VAL A 403 7.75 -24.81 5.40
N LYS A 404 8.17 -23.81 6.19
CA LYS A 404 7.31 -23.12 7.18
C LYS A 404 6.71 -21.86 6.57
N TRP A 405 5.79 -22.04 5.64
CA TRP A 405 5.27 -20.94 4.83
C TRP A 405 4.42 -19.95 5.62
N GLU A 406 3.87 -20.36 6.76
CA GLU A 406 3.00 -19.55 7.61
C GLU A 406 3.76 -18.40 8.28
N SER A 407 5.05 -18.60 8.56
CA SER A 407 5.89 -17.63 9.29
C SER A 407 7.21 -17.29 8.59
N ASN A 408 7.46 -17.83 7.40
CA ASN A 408 8.68 -17.59 6.64
C ASN A 408 8.35 -17.11 5.22
N PHE A 409 8.70 -15.85 4.93
CA PHE A 409 8.60 -15.24 3.61
C PHE A 409 9.98 -14.71 3.19
N PRO A 410 10.45 -14.92 1.95
CA PRO A 410 11.80 -14.52 1.56
C PRO A 410 11.96 -13.00 1.49
N LEU A 411 12.49 -12.44 2.57
CA LEU A 411 12.82 -11.03 2.75
C LEU A 411 14.22 -10.91 3.33
N PHE A 412 15.01 -9.95 2.84
CA PHE A 412 16.41 -9.80 3.24
C PHE A 412 16.76 -8.33 3.45
N PHE A 413 17.46 -8.02 4.54
CA PHE A 413 18.10 -6.74 4.73
C PHE A 413 19.34 -6.63 3.84
N ARG A 414 19.43 -5.52 3.11
CA ARG A 414 20.63 -5.13 2.36
C ARG A 414 21.74 -4.71 3.32
N PRO A 415 23.03 -4.94 3.01
CA PRO A 415 24.12 -4.35 3.79
C PRO A 415 24.00 -2.82 3.83
N GLY A 416 24.14 -2.25 5.02
CA GLY A 416 23.95 -0.81 5.28
C GLY A 416 22.48 -0.40 5.48
N ALA A 417 21.56 -1.36 5.65
CA ALA A 417 20.14 -1.05 5.85
C ALA A 417 19.89 -0.18 7.08
N ILE A 418 19.01 0.80 6.91
CA ILE A 418 18.38 1.59 7.96
C ILE A 418 16.87 1.54 7.68
N VAL A 419 16.10 0.89 8.57
CA VAL A 419 14.67 0.64 8.36
C VAL A 419 13.88 1.16 9.56
N PRO A 420 13.24 2.33 9.45
CA PRO A 420 12.34 2.84 10.49
C PRO A 420 11.05 2.04 10.56
N MET A 421 10.66 1.65 11.77
CA MET A 421 9.50 0.81 12.04
C MET A 421 8.68 1.34 13.22
N LEU A 422 7.36 1.16 13.16
CA LEU A 422 6.51 1.37 14.33
C LEU A 422 6.94 0.42 15.44
N ARG A 423 7.04 0.96 16.66
CA ARG A 423 7.33 0.17 17.85
C ARG A 423 6.11 -0.59 18.37
N GLU A 424 4.92 -0.01 18.19
CA GLU A 424 3.67 -0.59 18.64
C GLU A 424 2.80 -1.02 17.46
N ASP A 425 2.04 -2.09 17.66
CA ASP A 425 0.98 -2.45 16.75
C ASP A 425 -0.14 -1.40 16.82
N VAL A 426 -0.66 -1.06 15.65
CA VAL A 426 -1.80 -0.15 15.45
C VAL A 426 -2.83 -0.82 14.54
N GLN A 427 -4.11 -0.51 14.74
CA GLN A 427 -5.22 -1.05 13.95
C GLN A 427 -5.57 -0.22 12.70
N TYR A 428 -5.06 1.01 12.62
CA TYR A 428 -5.14 1.91 11.49
C TYR A 428 -4.07 3.00 11.65
N VAL A 429 -3.75 3.72 10.59
CA VAL A 429 -2.76 4.79 10.63
C VAL A 429 -3.26 5.97 11.47
N GLY A 430 -2.43 6.38 12.43
CA GLY A 430 -2.77 7.48 13.34
C GLY A 430 -3.66 7.08 14.51
N GLU A 431 -3.88 5.78 14.78
CA GLU A 431 -4.59 5.31 15.99
C GLU A 431 -3.92 5.81 17.28
N LYS A 432 -2.59 5.86 17.29
CA LYS A 432 -1.77 6.25 18.44
C LYS A 432 -0.77 7.34 18.06
N PRO A 433 -0.42 8.24 18.99
CA PRO A 433 0.73 9.13 18.87
C PRO A 433 2.00 8.40 18.45
N LEU A 434 2.70 8.91 17.45
CA LEU A 434 4.02 8.41 17.07
C LEU A 434 5.10 9.13 17.87
N THR A 435 5.33 8.70 19.11
CA THR A 435 6.34 9.32 19.99
C THR A 435 7.71 8.64 19.90
N GLU A 436 7.78 7.42 19.40
CA GLU A 436 9.03 6.67 19.29
C GLU A 436 9.01 5.67 18.13
N LEU A 437 10.14 5.57 17.44
CA LEU A 437 10.36 4.62 16.35
C LEU A 437 11.48 3.63 16.68
N ASN A 438 11.29 2.38 16.28
CA ASN A 438 12.40 1.44 16.15
C ASN A 438 13.14 1.73 14.85
N ILE A 439 14.47 1.73 14.87
CA ILE A 439 15.30 1.86 13.67
C ILE A 439 16.16 0.60 13.55
N GLU A 440 15.79 -0.32 12.66
CA GLU A 440 16.62 -1.50 12.39
C GLU A 440 17.84 -1.10 11.57
N VAL A 441 19.04 -1.42 12.07
CA VAL A 441 20.30 -1.03 11.45
C VAL A 441 21.18 -2.25 11.22
N PHE A 442 21.59 -2.48 9.97
CA PHE A 442 22.52 -3.54 9.56
C PHE A 442 23.78 -2.89 8.96
N PRO A 443 24.81 -2.57 9.77
CA PRO A 443 25.93 -1.75 9.33
C PRO A 443 26.74 -2.37 8.19
N ASP A 444 27.27 -1.52 7.30
CA ASP A 444 28.25 -1.89 6.28
C ASP A 444 29.46 -0.94 6.30
N THR A 445 30.56 -1.39 5.72
CA THR A 445 31.79 -0.62 5.58
C THR A 445 31.61 0.63 4.72
N LYS A 446 30.70 0.56 3.75
CA LYS A 446 30.24 1.73 3.01
C LYS A 446 29.23 2.49 3.86
N ARG A 447 29.46 3.80 4.03
CA ARG A 447 28.48 4.67 4.66
C ARG A 447 27.17 4.69 3.85
N THR A 448 26.07 4.46 4.53
CA THR A 448 24.70 4.53 3.98
C THR A 448 23.86 5.51 4.77
N SER A 449 22.73 5.92 4.20
CA SER A 449 21.81 6.86 4.82
C SER A 449 20.36 6.60 4.44
N PHE A 450 19.44 7.05 5.29
CA PHE A 450 18.01 7.02 5.05
C PHE A 450 17.40 8.34 5.52
N ASP A 451 16.59 8.97 4.67
CA ASP A 451 15.86 10.18 5.04
C ASP A 451 14.49 9.79 5.62
N TYR A 452 14.37 9.83 6.95
CA TYR A 452 13.08 9.66 7.59
C TYR A 452 12.23 10.91 7.38
N TYR A 453 10.99 10.72 6.95
CA TYR A 453 10.05 11.78 6.60
C TYR A 453 8.73 11.65 7.36
N ASP A 454 8.18 12.77 7.79
CA ASP A 454 6.82 12.85 8.34
C ASP A 454 6.11 14.17 7.98
N ASP A 455 4.79 14.12 7.90
CA ASP A 455 3.91 15.27 7.71
C ASP A 455 2.50 14.93 8.25
N ASP A 456 1.52 15.82 8.03
CA ASP A 456 0.14 15.63 8.52
C ASP A 456 -0.59 14.38 7.98
N GLY A 457 -0.04 13.68 6.98
CA GLY A 457 -0.63 12.50 6.37
C GLY A 457 -1.80 12.76 5.45
N LYS A 458 -2.31 13.99 5.38
CA LYS A 458 -3.67 14.24 4.90
C LYS A 458 -3.75 15.31 3.83
N SER A 459 -3.07 16.44 4.00
CA SER A 459 -3.27 17.62 3.14
C SER A 459 -2.10 17.86 2.19
N TYR A 460 -2.23 18.83 1.28
CA TYR A 460 -1.12 19.26 0.42
C TYR A 460 -0.14 20.23 1.11
N ASP A 461 -0.19 20.39 2.42
CA ASP A 461 0.63 21.36 3.16
C ASP A 461 2.15 21.08 3.06
N TYR A 462 2.54 19.84 2.79
CA TYR A 462 3.93 19.51 2.47
C TYR A 462 4.46 20.28 1.24
N GLU A 463 3.61 20.65 0.28
CA GLU A 463 3.98 21.50 -0.87
C GLU A 463 4.38 22.92 -0.43
N LYS A 464 3.98 23.34 0.77
CA LYS A 464 4.27 24.63 1.39
C LYS A 464 5.46 24.57 2.37
N GLY A 465 6.17 23.44 2.43
CA GLY A 465 7.28 23.24 3.37
C GLY A 465 6.86 22.74 4.76
N ILE A 466 5.59 22.37 4.95
CA ILE A 466 5.10 21.84 6.23
C ILE A 466 5.36 20.32 6.25
N TYR A 467 6.60 19.96 6.51
CA TYR A 467 7.06 18.58 6.70
C TYR A 467 8.20 18.52 7.71
N PHE A 468 8.50 17.31 8.17
CA PHE A 468 9.68 16.96 8.98
C PHE A 468 10.53 15.98 8.17
N LEU A 469 11.83 16.23 8.11
CA LEU A 469 12.78 15.32 7.46
C LEU A 469 14.06 15.26 8.29
N GLN A 470 14.54 14.05 8.57
CA GLN A 470 15.78 13.85 9.30
C GLN A 470 16.58 12.69 8.67
N THR A 471 17.80 13.00 8.24
CA THR A 471 18.72 11.99 7.70
C THR A 471 19.33 11.16 8.82
N LEU A 472 19.23 9.85 8.69
CA LEU A 472 19.88 8.83 9.50
C LEU A 472 21.05 8.26 8.70
N SER A 473 22.18 7.94 9.32
CA SER A 473 23.35 7.36 8.63
C SER A 473 24.03 6.29 9.47
N VAL A 474 24.60 5.29 8.81
CA VAL A 474 25.43 4.27 9.47
C VAL A 474 26.69 3.97 8.66
N GLN A 475 27.78 3.67 9.36
CA GLN A 475 28.98 3.08 8.78
C GLN A 475 29.69 2.20 9.81
N SER A 476 30.19 1.04 9.40
CA SER A 476 31.16 0.28 10.15
C SER A 476 32.58 0.55 9.64
N LYS A 477 33.54 0.64 10.55
CA LYS A 477 34.97 0.77 10.22
C LYS A 477 35.79 0.11 11.31
N ASP A 478 36.68 -0.79 10.92
CA ASP A 478 37.49 -1.57 11.86
C ASP A 478 36.61 -2.30 12.89
N LYS A 479 36.71 -1.93 14.18
CA LYS A 479 35.88 -2.45 15.28
C LYS A 479 34.84 -1.45 15.77
N GLU A 480 34.53 -0.44 14.97
CA GLU A 480 33.59 0.61 15.34
C GLU A 480 32.41 0.68 14.38
N VAL A 481 31.22 0.90 14.93
CA VAL A 481 30.03 1.30 14.18
C VAL A 481 29.63 2.69 14.60
N THR A 482 29.52 3.59 13.63
CA THR A 482 29.04 4.95 13.84
C THR A 482 27.64 5.08 13.23
N PHE A 483 26.66 5.40 14.06
CA PHE A 483 25.32 5.80 13.63
C PHE A 483 25.11 7.27 13.95
N GLU A 484 24.55 8.03 13.01
CA GLU A 484 24.36 9.47 13.14
C GLU A 484 22.95 9.88 12.73
N THR A 485 22.36 10.83 13.46
CA THR A 485 21.22 11.61 13.00
C THR A 485 21.71 13.01 12.63
N ALA A 486 21.30 13.53 11.48
CA ALA A 486 21.48 14.93 11.15
C ALA A 486 20.53 15.81 11.99
N ALA A 487 20.80 17.12 12.03
CA ALA A 487 19.75 18.06 12.40
C ALA A 487 18.60 17.96 11.37
N PRO A 488 17.33 18.14 11.78
CA PRO A 488 16.21 18.15 10.84
C PRO A 488 16.41 19.16 9.71
N ASP A 489 15.83 18.88 8.55
CA ASP A 489 15.84 19.81 7.42
C ASP A 489 15.29 21.18 7.86
N PRO A 490 16.10 22.25 7.82
CA PRO A 490 15.66 23.57 8.27
C PRO A 490 14.57 24.19 7.39
N ALA A 491 14.32 23.66 6.19
CA ALA A 491 13.21 24.09 5.34
C ALA A 491 11.85 23.52 5.79
N GLY A 492 11.85 22.42 6.55
CA GLY A 492 10.65 21.78 7.08
C GLY A 492 10.13 22.47 8.34
N SER A 493 8.84 22.79 8.38
CA SER A 493 8.21 23.45 9.53
C SER A 493 7.24 22.57 10.33
N PHE A 494 7.02 21.31 9.92
CA PHE A 494 6.17 20.39 10.69
C PHE A 494 6.88 19.94 11.95
N LYS A 495 6.15 19.88 13.07
CA LYS A 495 6.65 19.41 14.36
C LYS A 495 5.98 18.08 14.66
N PRO A 496 6.66 16.94 14.43
CA PRO A 496 6.07 15.65 14.74
C PRO A 496 5.97 15.47 16.26
N GLU A 497 5.10 14.55 16.68
CA GLU A 497 5.06 14.07 18.07
C GLU A 497 6.24 13.14 18.41
N LEU A 498 7.07 12.82 17.41
CA LEU A 498 8.23 11.95 17.55
C LEU A 498 9.28 12.56 18.47
N GLU A 499 9.55 11.89 19.59
CA GLU A 499 10.52 12.31 20.59
C GLU A 499 11.80 11.47 20.57
N TYR A 500 11.71 10.18 20.24
CA TYR A 500 12.83 9.24 20.37
C TYR A 500 12.98 8.28 19.19
N TYR A 501 14.22 7.85 18.98
CA TYR A 501 14.54 6.63 18.25
C TYR A 501 15.09 5.59 19.22
N THR A 502 14.58 4.36 19.15
CA THR A 502 15.29 3.17 19.63
C THR A 502 16.00 2.54 18.44
N VAL A 503 17.30 2.80 18.34
CA VAL A 503 18.17 2.29 17.27
C VAL A 503 18.61 0.87 17.63
N LYS A 504 18.29 -0.10 16.77
CA LYS A 504 18.65 -1.51 16.90
C LYS A 504 19.82 -1.81 15.96
N ILE A 505 21.04 -1.73 16.50
CA ILE A 505 22.28 -1.93 15.74
C ILE A 505 22.69 -3.40 15.82
N HIS A 506 22.55 -4.13 14.70
CA HIS A 506 22.87 -5.56 14.62
C HIS A 506 24.36 -5.79 14.44
N VAL A 507 25.05 -6.00 15.54
CA VAL A 507 26.49 -6.33 15.58
C VAL A 507 26.78 -7.36 16.67
N PRO A 508 27.80 -8.22 16.48
CA PRO A 508 28.25 -9.11 17.52
C PRO A 508 28.98 -8.33 18.63
N ASN A 509 28.72 -8.69 19.89
CA ASN A 509 29.53 -8.37 21.07
C ASN A 509 29.97 -6.90 21.21
N THR A 510 29.05 -6.05 21.67
CA THR A 510 29.34 -4.64 21.98
C THR A 510 30.12 -4.50 23.28
N ALA A 511 31.30 -3.86 23.20
CA ALA A 511 32.18 -3.58 24.33
C ALA A 511 31.88 -2.25 25.00
N ALA A 512 31.54 -1.23 24.21
CA ALA A 512 31.26 0.12 24.70
C ALA A 512 30.35 0.88 23.73
N VAL A 513 29.59 1.82 24.28
CA VAL A 513 28.78 2.78 23.52
C VAL A 513 29.07 4.19 24.04
N SER A 514 29.22 5.13 23.12
CA SER A 514 29.17 6.57 23.43
C SER A 514 28.10 7.27 22.62
N ILE A 515 27.42 8.23 23.22
CA ILE A 515 26.47 9.13 22.57
C ILE A 515 27.05 10.54 22.68
N ASN A 516 27.25 11.22 21.55
CA ASN A 516 27.87 12.54 21.46
C ASN A 516 29.22 12.61 22.21
N ASP A 517 30.05 11.58 21.98
CA ASP A 517 31.36 11.38 22.59
C ASP A 517 31.35 11.15 24.12
N ALA A 518 30.17 11.11 24.77
CA ALA A 518 30.01 10.71 26.16
C ALA A 518 29.80 9.19 26.26
N LYS A 519 30.72 8.50 26.92
CA LYS A 519 30.61 7.06 27.20
C LYS A 519 29.48 6.81 28.20
N LEU A 520 28.64 5.81 27.92
CA LEU A 520 27.53 5.42 28.79
C LEU A 520 27.73 4.02 29.37
N ASP A 521 27.31 3.82 30.61
CA ASP A 521 27.14 2.48 31.17
C ASP A 521 25.86 1.83 30.61
N PRO A 522 25.84 0.51 30.38
CA PRO A 522 24.66 -0.17 29.87
C PRO A 522 23.51 -0.11 30.88
N ALA A 523 22.29 0.04 30.36
CA ALA A 523 21.07 -0.07 31.14
C ALA A 523 20.93 -1.49 31.74
N ALA A 524 20.19 -1.60 32.85
CA ALA A 524 20.02 -2.87 33.55
C ALA A 524 19.22 -3.91 32.74
N ASN A 525 18.25 -3.45 31.95
CA ASN A 525 17.41 -4.26 31.06
C ASN A 525 16.71 -3.38 30.00
N LEU A 526 16.09 -4.00 28.99
CA LEU A 526 15.40 -3.29 27.91
C LEU A 526 14.23 -2.42 28.44
N THR A 527 13.52 -2.85 29.48
CA THR A 527 12.44 -2.06 30.11
C THR A 527 12.98 -0.77 30.73
N SER A 528 14.15 -0.82 31.35
CA SER A 528 14.79 0.40 31.91
C SER A 528 15.27 1.35 30.82
N LEU A 529 15.61 0.85 29.63
CA LEU A 529 16.00 1.67 28.49
C LEU A 529 14.81 2.48 27.95
N THR A 530 13.63 1.87 27.85
CA THR A 530 12.45 2.53 27.27
C THR A 530 11.87 3.66 28.13
N GLY A 531 12.27 3.74 29.41
CA GLY A 531 11.93 4.85 30.31
C GLY A 531 13.01 5.94 30.43
N ALA A 532 14.18 5.78 29.81
CA ALA A 532 15.32 6.69 29.96
C ALA A 532 15.45 7.62 28.74
N ALA A 533 15.75 8.90 28.93
CA ALA A 533 15.90 9.85 27.81
C ALA A 533 16.98 9.43 26.79
N GLU A 534 18.08 8.88 27.29
CA GLU A 534 19.15 8.28 26.49
C GLU A 534 19.69 7.05 27.22
N GLY A 535 20.17 6.06 26.49
CA GLY A 535 20.79 4.88 27.07
C GLY A 535 21.09 3.81 26.03
N TRP A 536 21.71 2.73 26.47
CA TRP A 536 21.94 1.58 25.61
C TRP A 536 21.91 0.27 26.37
N ILE A 537 21.67 -0.83 25.67
CA ILE A 537 21.87 -2.18 26.18
C ILE A 537 22.19 -3.15 25.03
N ALA A 538 23.15 -4.05 25.24
CA ALA A 538 23.37 -5.19 24.36
C ALA A 538 22.34 -6.28 24.66
N GLY A 539 21.87 -6.96 23.63
CA GLY A 539 20.88 -8.03 23.77
C GLY A 539 20.80 -8.91 22.55
N ILE A 540 19.65 -9.57 22.44
CA ILE A 540 19.28 -10.46 21.36
C ILE A 540 17.99 -9.94 20.76
N ASP A 541 17.90 -9.96 19.43
CA ASP A 541 16.69 -9.56 18.72
C ASP A 541 15.83 -10.78 18.36
N PRO A 542 14.69 -10.99 19.05
CA PRO A 542 13.80 -12.11 18.74
C PRO A 542 13.08 -11.93 17.39
N ASP A 543 12.95 -10.71 16.87
CA ASP A 543 12.23 -10.44 15.62
C ASP A 543 13.01 -10.95 14.39
N HIS A 544 14.32 -11.13 14.53
CA HIS A 544 15.25 -11.52 13.46
C HIS A 544 16.07 -12.76 13.80
N GLY A 545 15.43 -13.77 14.38
CA GLY A 545 16.07 -15.09 14.57
C GLY A 545 17.04 -15.15 15.74
N ASN A 546 16.87 -14.31 16.76
CA ASN A 546 17.70 -14.23 17.95
C ASN A 546 19.17 -13.86 17.65
N ILE A 547 19.39 -12.91 16.75
CA ILE A 547 20.73 -12.39 16.46
C ILE A 547 21.17 -11.33 17.49
N PRO A 548 22.49 -11.17 17.71
CA PRO A 548 23.02 -10.09 18.54
C PRO A 548 22.61 -8.70 18.05
N VAL A 549 22.20 -7.86 18.98
CA VAL A 549 21.78 -6.48 18.72
C VAL A 549 22.20 -5.58 19.87
N THR A 550 22.45 -4.32 19.58
CA THR A 550 22.55 -3.26 20.60
C THR A 550 21.43 -2.27 20.41
N TYR A 551 20.60 -2.15 21.44
CA TYR A 551 19.56 -1.14 21.51
C TYR A 551 20.18 0.14 22.04
N VAL A 552 19.99 1.26 21.33
CA VAL A 552 20.41 2.58 21.78
C VAL A 552 19.23 3.52 21.64
N ARG A 553 18.77 4.09 22.76
CA ARG A 553 17.70 5.08 22.76
C ARG A 553 18.31 6.48 22.71
N ILE A 554 17.88 7.28 21.76
CA ILE A 554 18.32 8.67 21.55
C ILE A 554 17.13 9.56 21.27
N LYS A 555 17.28 10.86 21.49
CA LYS A 555 16.29 11.84 21.05
C LYS A 555 16.22 11.92 19.52
N ALA A 556 15.00 11.96 19.00
CA ALA A 556 14.72 12.32 17.62
C ALA A 556 14.74 13.85 17.45
N GLY A 557 14.82 14.33 16.21
CA GLY A 557 14.79 15.77 15.93
C GLY A 557 16.05 16.55 16.31
N GLU A 558 17.06 15.88 16.87
CA GLU A 558 18.36 16.46 17.22
C GLU A 558 19.48 15.78 16.45
N LYS A 559 20.61 16.48 16.27
CA LYS A 559 21.85 15.87 15.76
C LYS A 559 22.45 15.01 16.86
N GLN A 560 22.58 13.71 16.61
CA GLN A 560 23.10 12.72 17.54
C GLN A 560 24.19 11.88 16.86
N LYS A 561 25.21 11.47 17.62
CA LYS A 561 26.25 10.55 17.15
C LYS A 561 26.42 9.41 18.14
N ILE A 562 26.12 8.19 17.70
CA ILE A 562 26.36 6.94 18.42
C ILE A 562 27.64 6.33 17.87
N VAL A 563 28.57 5.98 18.75
CA VAL A 563 29.73 5.15 18.42
C VAL A 563 29.67 3.89 19.27
N LEU A 564 29.59 2.74 18.60
CA LEU A 564 29.71 1.41 19.18
C LEU A 564 31.11 0.88 18.92
N THR A 565 31.76 0.34 19.94
CA THR A 565 32.98 -0.47 19.77
C THR A 565 32.63 -1.94 19.96
N THR A 566 32.92 -2.78 18.96
CA THR A 566 32.78 -4.24 19.03
C THR A 566 34.06 -4.89 19.55
N GLN A 567 33.95 -6.04 20.22
CA GLN A 567 35.10 -6.76 20.79
C GLN A 567 36.10 -7.29 19.75
#